data_AF-A0A3N2ASF4-F1
#
_entry.id   AF-A0A3N2ASF4-F1
#
_cell.length_a   1.000
_cell.length_b   1.000
_cell.length_c   1.000
_cell.angle_alpha   90.00
_cell.angle_beta   90.00
_cell.angle_gamma   90.00
#
_symmetry.space_group_name_H-M   'P 1'
#
loop_
_entity.id
_entity.type
_entity.pdbx_description
1 polymer ?
#
loop_
_entity_poly.entity_id
_entity_poly.type
_entity_poly.pdbx_seq_one_letter_code
_entity_poly.pdbx_strand_id
1 'polypeptide(L)'
;MTQAPPRATSTPAPDPDTGTSTGASVRTTLGATGPSDTTRLRRVVERDRTPLQRARDRLVGEESVVAAGAKRATGWVRRVVWPVLEPITGFGWAVLIGTVGTLVLGIALGWKELIVIGIAGALLLLAAIAFIIGRNRYRIELDLAYTRVVVGERALGRIEIHAASQKPLLPATIEVPVGRALASFHLPRMRPGDVHEDVFAIPTSRRTILQVGPVRSVRGDPVGLLRRQVKWTDPVELYVHPKTVQLDETAPGLIRDLEGITTRDLTNSDIAFHALRDYVAGDDRRYIHWKSSARTGQLMVRQFEQTRRSVLALGLSTAVDDYADPLEFETAISILGSVGLQAVRDETDLVVRTSRGTLPATTGKRLLDALSGVDWSPRHDRFLDLAATIAREHAGASVIMLHAGATVDPALVRRARTLLPAQARVIVFTVVKGAKPRLQPIGDVSLATLGSVSDLPRIMRGVGLQ
;
A
#
# COMPACT_ATOMS: atom_id res chain seq x y z
N MET A 1 -28.57 19.90 49.69
CA MET A 1 -28.29 21.33 49.43
C MET A 1 -26.81 21.46 49.13
N THR A 2 -26.52 22.14 48.01
CA THR A 2 -25.28 22.86 47.60
C THR A 2 -25.03 22.58 46.12
N GLN A 3 -25.62 23.44 45.29
CA GLN A 3 -25.49 23.46 43.83
C GLN A 3 -24.12 24.02 43.41
N ALA A 4 -23.52 23.40 42.39
CA ALA A 4 -22.35 23.92 41.69
C ALA A 4 -22.77 24.97 40.62
N PRO A 5 -21.96 26.00 40.36
CA PRO A 5 -22.32 27.09 39.45
C PRO A 5 -22.13 26.74 37.96
N PRO A 6 -22.86 27.38 37.03
CA PRO A 6 -22.79 27.09 35.60
C PRO A 6 -21.55 27.69 34.91
N ARG A 7 -20.97 26.93 33.96
CA ARG A 7 -19.87 27.33 33.08
C ARG A 7 -20.31 28.39 32.07
N ALA A 8 -19.50 29.44 31.93
CA ALA A 8 -19.64 30.49 30.93
C ALA A 8 -19.28 29.99 29.51
N THR A 9 -20.12 30.35 28.55
CA THR A 9 -19.95 30.22 27.11
C THR A 9 -18.96 31.26 26.56
N SER A 10 -17.91 30.82 25.87
CA SER A 10 -16.96 31.68 25.16
C SER A 10 -17.37 31.88 23.69
N THR A 11 -17.65 33.12 23.32
CA THR A 11 -17.84 33.62 21.95
C THR A 11 -16.49 33.67 21.21
N PRO A 12 -16.38 33.25 19.93
CA PRO A 12 -15.17 33.44 19.14
C PRO A 12 -15.08 34.86 18.56
N ALA A 13 -13.86 35.38 18.49
CA ALA A 13 -13.49 36.72 18.01
C ALA A 13 -13.67 36.88 16.47
N PRO A 14 -13.92 38.11 15.97
CA PRO A 14 -14.09 38.38 14.55
C PRO A 14 -12.75 38.56 13.81
N ASP A 15 -12.73 38.04 12.58
CA ASP A 15 -11.63 38.08 11.61
C ASP A 15 -11.42 39.52 11.06
N PRO A 16 -10.20 40.07 11.01
CA PRO A 16 -9.96 41.40 10.47
C PRO A 16 -9.35 41.30 9.08
N ASP A 17 -10.13 41.44 8.01
CA ASP A 17 -9.63 41.88 6.70
C ASP A 17 -10.79 42.23 5.74
N THR A 18 -11.39 43.40 5.96
CA THR A 18 -12.09 44.14 4.90
C THR A 18 -11.79 45.62 5.08
N GLY A 19 -10.96 46.15 4.18
CA GLY A 19 -10.60 47.57 4.15
C GLY A 19 -10.33 48.02 2.72
N THR A 20 -11.40 48.38 2.02
CA THR A 20 -11.36 49.15 0.78
C THR A 20 -11.12 50.62 1.14
N SER A 21 -10.06 51.26 0.64
CA SER A 21 -10.05 52.73 0.53
C SER A 21 -9.12 53.24 -0.57
N THR A 22 -9.79 53.87 -1.53
CA THR A 22 -9.37 54.88 -2.50
C THR A 22 -8.55 56.01 -1.87
N GLY A 23 -7.60 56.60 -2.61
CA GLY A 23 -7.06 57.92 -2.26
C GLY A 23 -5.69 58.24 -2.86
N ALA A 24 -5.69 59.03 -3.94
CA ALA A 24 -4.51 59.61 -4.57
C ALA A 24 -4.00 60.85 -3.81
N SER A 25 -2.68 61.01 -3.67
CA SER A 25 -2.03 62.33 -3.75
C SER A 25 -0.50 62.25 -3.86
N VAL A 26 -0.03 62.69 -5.03
CA VAL A 26 1.23 63.36 -5.39
C VAL A 26 1.98 64.04 -4.24
N ARG A 27 3.31 63.83 -4.10
CA ARG A 27 4.38 64.82 -4.44
C ARG A 27 5.79 64.35 -4.01
N THR A 28 6.62 64.08 -5.02
CA THR A 28 8.02 64.49 -5.22
C THR A 28 8.92 64.80 -4.03
N THR A 29 10.02 64.04 -3.89
CA THR A 29 11.39 64.60 -3.81
C THR A 29 12.41 63.59 -4.36
N LEU A 30 13.17 64.06 -5.36
CA LEU A 30 14.33 63.42 -5.98
C LEU A 30 15.55 63.38 -5.04
N GLY A 31 16.44 62.40 -5.29
CA GLY A 31 17.85 62.39 -4.88
C GLY A 31 18.34 60.94 -4.70
N ALA A 32 18.78 60.26 -5.76
CA ALA A 32 20.20 60.05 -6.11
C ALA A 32 20.97 59.28 -5.00
N THR A 33 21.62 58.12 -5.19
CA THR A 33 22.26 57.51 -6.38
C THR A 33 22.72 56.08 -6.01
N GLY A 34 22.45 55.09 -6.87
CA GLY A 34 23.32 53.93 -7.18
C GLY A 34 23.50 52.77 -6.18
N PRO A 35 23.00 51.55 -6.48
CA PRO A 35 23.23 50.33 -5.71
C PRO A 35 24.29 49.40 -6.35
N SER A 36 24.98 48.62 -5.51
CA SER A 36 25.74 47.43 -5.94
C SER A 36 24.99 46.20 -5.41
N ASP A 37 24.20 45.53 -6.24
CA ASP A 37 23.91 44.12 -5.96
C ASP A 37 23.65 43.31 -7.24
N THR A 38 24.33 42.17 -7.31
CA THR A 38 24.49 41.37 -8.52
C THR A 38 23.42 40.30 -8.60
N THR A 39 22.46 40.46 -9.53
CA THR A 39 21.45 39.42 -9.81
C THR A 39 21.68 38.82 -11.20
N ARG A 40 22.00 37.52 -11.24
CA ARG A 40 22.12 36.71 -12.45
C ARG A 40 20.79 36.68 -13.20
N LEU A 41 20.77 37.23 -14.42
CA LEU A 41 19.65 37.06 -15.36
C LEU A 41 19.80 35.76 -16.16
N ARG A 42 18.86 34.83 -15.94
CA ARG A 42 18.64 33.62 -16.74
C ARG A 42 17.99 34.04 -18.06
N ARG A 43 18.78 34.13 -19.13
CA ARG A 43 18.28 34.38 -20.50
C ARG A 43 17.57 33.11 -21.02
N VAL A 44 16.24 33.16 -21.09
CA VAL A 44 15.45 32.16 -21.83
C VAL A 44 15.54 32.53 -23.31
N VAL A 45 16.08 31.61 -24.11
CA VAL A 45 16.12 31.73 -25.58
C VAL A 45 14.82 31.14 -26.11
N GLU A 46 13.89 32.00 -26.50
CA GLU A 46 12.65 31.61 -27.17
C GLU A 46 12.95 31.42 -28.66
N ARG A 47 12.95 30.15 -29.12
CA ARG A 47 13.09 29.83 -30.54
C ARG A 47 11.76 30.09 -31.25
N ASP A 48 11.77 31.06 -32.16
CA ASP A 48 10.62 31.42 -32.97
C ASP A 48 10.22 30.26 -33.90
N ARG A 49 9.01 29.72 -33.73
CA ARG A 49 8.50 28.59 -34.52
C ARG A 49 7.97 29.07 -35.88
N THR A 50 8.31 28.34 -36.93
CA THR A 50 7.92 28.66 -38.31
C THR A 50 6.40 28.52 -38.53
N PRO A 51 5.82 29.29 -39.47
CA PRO A 51 4.36 29.30 -39.72
C PRO A 51 3.79 27.92 -40.10
N LEU A 52 4.59 27.05 -40.75
CA LEU A 52 4.23 25.67 -41.06
C LEU A 52 4.09 24.78 -39.81
N GLN A 53 4.90 25.00 -38.77
CA GLN A 53 4.78 24.26 -37.50
C GLN A 53 3.50 24.66 -36.76
N ARG A 54 3.10 25.94 -36.80
CA ARG A 54 1.83 26.41 -36.21
C ARG A 54 0.61 25.86 -36.95
N ALA A 55 0.69 25.69 -38.26
CA ALA A 55 -0.38 25.10 -39.06
C ALA A 55 -0.55 23.60 -38.79
N ARG A 56 0.55 22.86 -38.63
CA ARG A 56 0.55 21.44 -38.26
C ARG A 56 -0.05 21.22 -36.86
N ASP A 57 0.30 22.06 -35.89
CA ASP A 57 -0.26 21.97 -34.53
C ASP A 57 -1.75 22.33 -34.48
N ARG A 58 -2.27 23.16 -35.39
CA ARG A 58 -3.73 23.40 -35.54
C ARG A 58 -4.50 22.24 -36.16
N LEU A 59 -3.85 21.45 -37.03
CA LEU A 59 -4.45 20.27 -37.65
C LEU A 59 -4.36 19.02 -36.77
N VAL A 60 -3.33 18.91 -35.93
CA VAL A 60 -3.04 17.72 -35.08
C VAL A 60 -3.32 17.99 -33.59
N GLY A 61 -3.51 19.24 -33.19
CA GLY A 61 -3.74 19.63 -31.79
C GLY A 61 -5.09 19.17 -31.25
N GLU A 62 -5.11 18.87 -29.94
CA GLU A 62 -6.27 18.46 -29.14
C GLU A 62 -7.50 19.41 -29.23
N GLU A 63 -7.34 20.58 -29.85
CA GLU A 63 -8.36 21.61 -30.04
C GLU A 63 -9.06 21.58 -31.42
N SER A 64 -8.77 20.61 -32.29
CA SER A 64 -9.52 20.48 -33.54
C SER A 64 -11.01 20.19 -33.24
N VAL A 65 -11.92 20.80 -34.01
CA VAL A 65 -13.37 20.56 -33.93
C VAL A 65 -13.69 19.05 -34.07
N VAL A 66 -12.83 18.31 -34.77
CA VAL A 66 -12.86 16.85 -34.90
C VAL A 66 -12.48 16.15 -33.60
N ALA A 67 -11.42 16.58 -32.88
CA ALA A 67 -11.06 16.03 -31.57
C ALA A 67 -12.10 16.36 -30.48
N ALA A 68 -12.66 17.58 -30.49
CA ALA A 68 -13.75 17.98 -29.61
C ALA A 68 -15.05 17.24 -29.94
N GLY A 69 -15.34 17.04 -31.24
CA GLY A 69 -16.44 16.23 -31.74
C GLY A 69 -16.27 14.74 -31.38
N ALA A 70 -15.05 14.21 -31.48
CA ALA A 70 -14.70 12.85 -31.08
C ALA A 70 -14.81 12.66 -29.56
N LYS A 71 -14.37 13.62 -28.74
CA LYS A 71 -14.55 13.61 -27.27
C LYS A 71 -16.04 13.71 -26.87
N ARG A 72 -16.85 14.49 -27.59
CA ARG A 72 -18.32 14.55 -27.40
C ARG A 72 -19.03 13.30 -27.87
N ALA A 73 -18.65 12.74 -29.02
CA ALA A 73 -19.19 11.52 -29.59
C ALA A 73 -18.82 10.30 -28.74
N THR A 74 -17.56 10.16 -28.30
CA THR A 74 -17.18 9.12 -27.32
C THR A 74 -17.88 9.31 -25.99
N GLY A 75 -18.06 10.55 -25.52
CA GLY A 75 -18.85 10.85 -24.33
C GLY A 75 -20.34 10.53 -24.44
N TRP A 76 -20.92 10.63 -25.64
CA TRP A 76 -22.33 10.29 -25.95
C TRP A 76 -22.51 8.78 -26.15
N VAL A 77 -21.66 8.14 -26.95
CA VAL A 77 -21.59 6.68 -27.13
C VAL A 77 -21.39 5.98 -25.79
N ARG A 78 -20.45 6.46 -24.96
CA ARG A 78 -20.22 5.89 -23.62
C ARG A 78 -21.40 6.08 -22.66
N ARG A 79 -22.23 7.11 -22.82
CA ARG A 79 -23.39 7.37 -21.94
C ARG A 79 -24.69 6.73 -22.41
N VAL A 80 -24.88 6.60 -23.72
CA VAL A 80 -26.15 6.15 -24.31
C VAL A 80 -26.04 4.72 -24.84
N VAL A 81 -24.92 4.37 -25.48
CA VAL A 81 -24.74 3.08 -26.17
C VAL A 81 -24.09 2.04 -25.25
N TRP A 82 -23.10 2.44 -24.45
CA TRP A 82 -22.38 1.51 -23.55
C TRP A 82 -23.28 0.80 -22.52
N PRO A 83 -24.24 1.47 -21.84
CA PRO A 83 -25.14 0.78 -20.90
C PRO A 83 -26.06 -0.25 -21.58
N VAL A 84 -26.26 -0.13 -22.89
CA VAL A 84 -27.10 -1.02 -23.70
C VAL A 84 -26.29 -2.19 -24.26
N LEU A 85 -24.99 -2.00 -24.51
CA LEU A 85 -24.09 -3.05 -25.00
C LEU A 85 -23.40 -3.86 -23.90
N GLU A 86 -23.18 -3.27 -22.71
CA GLU A 86 -22.56 -3.93 -21.54
C GLU A 86 -23.22 -5.28 -21.17
N PRO A 87 -24.56 -5.44 -21.29
CA PRO A 87 -25.19 -6.72 -21.00
C PRO A 87 -24.98 -7.80 -22.06
N ILE A 88 -24.56 -7.50 -23.30
CA ILE A 88 -24.54 -8.49 -24.38
C ILE A 88 -23.35 -9.45 -24.18
N THR A 89 -23.63 -10.75 -24.05
CA THR A 89 -22.57 -11.76 -23.90
C THR A 89 -21.87 -12.03 -25.24
N GLY A 90 -20.72 -12.71 -25.22
CA GLY A 90 -20.05 -13.14 -26.46
C GLY A 90 -20.96 -13.99 -27.34
N PHE A 91 -21.81 -14.84 -26.73
CA PHE A 91 -22.83 -15.61 -27.43
C PHE A 91 -23.96 -14.72 -27.97
N GLY A 92 -24.41 -13.72 -27.19
CA GLY A 92 -25.38 -12.72 -27.64
C GLY A 92 -24.94 -11.97 -28.89
N TRP A 93 -23.66 -11.63 -28.99
CA TRP A 93 -23.09 -11.02 -30.20
C TRP A 93 -23.10 -11.97 -31.40
N ALA A 94 -22.73 -13.24 -31.21
CA ALA A 94 -22.77 -14.23 -32.28
C ALA A 94 -24.20 -14.42 -32.81
N VAL A 95 -25.19 -14.49 -31.91
CA VAL A 95 -26.62 -14.58 -32.28
C VAL A 95 -27.11 -13.31 -32.93
N LEU A 96 -26.70 -12.13 -32.46
CA LEU A 96 -27.06 -10.85 -33.08
C LEU A 96 -26.52 -10.74 -34.52
N ILE A 97 -25.24 -11.04 -34.72
CA ILE A 97 -24.61 -11.03 -36.05
C ILE A 97 -25.23 -12.08 -36.96
N GLY A 98 -25.46 -13.30 -36.47
CA GLY A 98 -26.11 -14.37 -37.22
C GLY A 98 -27.54 -14.01 -37.62
N THR A 99 -28.31 -13.42 -36.70
CA THR A 99 -29.66 -12.92 -36.95
C THR A 99 -29.67 -11.88 -38.07
N VAL A 100 -28.79 -10.88 -37.99
CA VAL A 100 -28.68 -9.83 -39.01
C VAL A 100 -28.22 -10.41 -40.35
N GLY A 101 -27.21 -11.28 -40.35
CA GLY A 101 -26.66 -11.90 -41.56
C GLY A 101 -27.69 -12.76 -42.29
N THR A 102 -28.41 -13.62 -41.56
CA THR A 102 -29.47 -14.48 -42.14
C THR A 102 -30.65 -13.66 -42.68
N LEU A 103 -31.06 -12.58 -42.00
CA LEU A 103 -32.08 -11.66 -42.52
C LEU A 103 -31.63 -10.99 -43.82
N VAL A 104 -30.43 -10.41 -43.84
CA VAL A 104 -29.91 -9.68 -45.01
C VAL A 104 -29.72 -10.64 -46.20
N LEU A 105 -29.08 -11.79 -45.98
CA LEU A 105 -28.87 -12.79 -47.03
C LEU A 105 -30.19 -13.40 -47.50
N GLY A 106 -31.11 -13.69 -46.59
CA GLY A 106 -32.43 -14.22 -46.92
C GLY A 106 -33.25 -13.26 -47.79
N ILE A 107 -33.22 -11.95 -47.47
CA ILE A 107 -33.89 -10.92 -48.27
C ILE A 107 -33.19 -10.74 -49.62
N ALA A 108 -31.85 -10.68 -49.65
CA ALA A 108 -31.10 -10.47 -50.88
C ALA A 108 -31.19 -11.64 -51.87
N LEU A 109 -31.20 -12.88 -51.36
CA LEU A 109 -31.26 -14.11 -52.16
C LEU A 109 -32.69 -14.62 -52.37
N GLY A 110 -33.68 -14.06 -51.66
CA GLY A 110 -35.09 -14.50 -51.71
C GLY A 110 -35.36 -15.85 -51.02
N TRP A 111 -34.43 -16.33 -50.19
CA TRP A 111 -34.53 -17.64 -49.52
C TRP A 111 -35.38 -17.52 -48.25
N LYS A 112 -36.57 -18.14 -48.26
CA LYS A 112 -37.54 -18.05 -47.18
C LYS A 112 -37.02 -18.68 -45.89
N GLU A 113 -36.25 -19.75 -45.99
CA GLU A 113 -35.65 -20.48 -44.88
C GLU A 113 -34.72 -19.58 -44.06
N LEU A 114 -33.87 -18.79 -44.73
CA LEU A 114 -32.95 -17.84 -44.09
C LEU A 114 -33.71 -16.70 -43.38
N ILE A 115 -34.81 -16.22 -43.98
CA ILE A 115 -35.65 -15.19 -43.38
C ILE A 115 -36.31 -15.72 -42.10
N VAL A 116 -36.82 -16.96 -42.10
CA VAL A 116 -37.44 -17.58 -40.91
C VAL A 116 -36.44 -17.72 -39.77
N ILE A 117 -35.21 -18.17 -40.06
CA ILE A 117 -34.13 -18.26 -39.06
C ILE A 117 -33.82 -16.87 -38.48
N GLY A 118 -33.76 -15.85 -39.34
CA GLY A 118 -33.55 -14.46 -38.93
C GLY A 118 -34.66 -13.93 -38.03
N ILE A 119 -35.94 -14.18 -38.35
CA ILE A 119 -37.07 -13.77 -37.51
C ILE A 119 -37.04 -14.50 -36.16
N ALA A 120 -36.75 -15.80 -36.16
CA ALA A 120 -36.63 -16.58 -34.93
C ALA A 120 -35.52 -16.03 -34.01
N GLY A 121 -34.36 -15.70 -34.57
CA GLY A 121 -33.26 -15.05 -33.85
C GLY A 121 -33.64 -13.68 -33.29
N ALA A 122 -34.39 -12.87 -34.06
CA ALA A 122 -34.88 -11.57 -33.59
C ALA A 122 -35.88 -11.71 -32.44
N LEU A 123 -36.82 -12.66 -32.52
CA LEU A 123 -37.77 -12.96 -31.42
C LEU A 123 -37.05 -13.42 -30.15
N LEU A 124 -36.02 -14.25 -30.31
CA LEU A 124 -35.19 -14.72 -29.20
C LEU A 124 -34.47 -13.55 -28.50
N LEU A 125 -33.88 -12.62 -29.26
CA LEU A 125 -33.25 -11.42 -28.73
C LEU A 125 -34.26 -10.51 -28.01
N LEU A 126 -35.46 -10.32 -28.58
CA LEU A 126 -36.53 -9.54 -27.95
C LEU A 126 -36.98 -10.16 -26.61
N ALA A 127 -37.12 -11.49 -26.56
CA ALA A 127 -37.44 -12.20 -25.33
C ALA A 127 -36.34 -12.05 -24.26
N ALA A 128 -35.06 -12.14 -24.66
CA ALA A 128 -33.93 -11.93 -23.76
C ALA A 128 -33.90 -10.49 -23.21
N ILE A 129 -34.15 -9.49 -24.05
CA ILE A 129 -34.23 -8.07 -23.64
C ILE A 129 -35.36 -7.87 -22.62
N ALA A 130 -36.55 -8.42 -22.89
CA ALA A 130 -37.69 -8.34 -21.97
C ALA A 130 -37.38 -8.96 -20.59
N PHE A 131 -36.57 -10.02 -20.54
CA PHE A 131 -36.18 -10.67 -19.30
C PHE A 131 -35.26 -9.80 -18.42
N ILE A 132 -34.49 -8.88 -19.02
CA ILE A 132 -33.53 -8.01 -18.33
C ILE A 132 -34.11 -6.64 -17.97
N ILE A 133 -35.16 -6.19 -18.66
CA ILE A 133 -35.86 -4.94 -18.37
C ILE A 133 -36.65 -5.11 -17.05
N GLY A 134 -35.97 -4.84 -15.94
CA GLY A 134 -36.54 -4.76 -14.60
C GLY A 134 -35.71 -3.83 -13.71
N ARG A 135 -36.34 -2.86 -13.06
CA ARG A 135 -35.70 -1.93 -12.12
C ARG A 135 -35.88 -2.46 -10.70
N ASN A 136 -34.98 -3.36 -10.29
CA ASN A 136 -34.93 -3.79 -8.89
C ASN A 136 -34.06 -2.80 -8.12
N ARG A 137 -34.58 -2.24 -7.03
CA ARG A 137 -33.82 -1.41 -6.09
C ARG A 137 -33.53 -2.26 -4.87
N TYR A 138 -32.28 -2.68 -4.71
CA TYR A 138 -31.80 -3.28 -3.49
C TYR A 138 -31.10 -2.21 -2.66
N ARG A 139 -31.15 -2.33 -1.34
CA ARG A 139 -30.14 -1.74 -0.47
C ARG A 139 -29.36 -2.91 0.11
N ILE A 140 -28.08 -3.00 -0.24
CA ILE A 140 -27.22 -4.11 0.18
C ILE A 140 -26.16 -3.54 1.09
N GLU A 141 -26.00 -4.15 2.25
CA GLU A 141 -24.95 -3.83 3.20
C GLU A 141 -24.04 -5.06 3.34
N LEU A 142 -22.74 -4.84 3.15
CA LEU A 142 -21.71 -5.85 3.28
C LEU A 142 -20.88 -5.50 4.50
N ASP A 143 -20.84 -6.40 5.46
CA ASP A 143 -20.15 -6.21 6.73
C ASP A 143 -19.19 -7.38 6.99
N LEU A 144 -18.02 -7.07 7.52
CA LEU A 144 -17.02 -8.07 7.89
C LEU A 144 -16.85 -8.01 9.41
N ALA A 145 -16.98 -9.15 10.09
CA ALA A 145 -16.84 -9.21 11.55
C ALA A 145 -15.50 -8.62 12.03
N TYR A 146 -14.44 -8.86 11.27
CA TYR A 146 -13.12 -8.25 11.46
C TYR A 146 -12.51 -7.90 10.11
N THR A 147 -11.83 -6.76 10.05
CA THR A 147 -11.07 -6.32 8.85
C THR A 147 -9.61 -6.78 8.88
N ARG A 148 -9.17 -7.38 10.00
CA ARG A 148 -7.86 -8.01 10.16
C ARG A 148 -8.03 -9.34 10.89
N VAL A 149 -7.40 -10.37 10.36
CA VAL A 149 -7.42 -11.74 10.91
C VAL A 149 -6.04 -12.36 10.73
N VAL A 150 -5.69 -13.33 11.56
CA VAL A 150 -4.43 -14.08 11.40
C VAL A 150 -4.66 -15.29 10.49
N VAL A 151 -3.64 -15.70 9.74
CA VAL A 151 -3.69 -16.93 8.92
C VAL A 151 -4.23 -18.12 9.73
N GLY A 152 -5.23 -18.80 9.18
CA GLY A 152 -5.90 -19.95 9.81
C GLY A 152 -7.03 -19.60 10.78
N GLU A 153 -7.25 -18.32 11.12
CA GLU A 153 -8.43 -17.90 11.87
C GLU A 153 -9.67 -17.86 10.99
N ARG A 154 -10.84 -18.10 11.58
CA ARG A 154 -12.12 -18.08 10.85
C ARG A 154 -12.56 -16.64 10.58
N ALA A 155 -12.43 -16.19 9.34
CA ALA A 155 -13.01 -14.92 8.90
C ALA A 155 -14.43 -15.15 8.35
N LEU A 156 -15.40 -14.39 8.84
CA LEU A 156 -16.80 -14.43 8.41
C LEU A 156 -17.22 -13.06 7.87
N GLY A 157 -17.88 -13.07 6.72
CA GLY A 157 -18.58 -11.92 6.15
C GLY A 157 -20.09 -12.10 6.28
N ARG A 158 -20.81 -11.00 6.53
CA ARG A 158 -22.26 -10.93 6.59
C ARG A 158 -22.75 -10.05 5.45
N ILE A 159 -23.76 -10.52 4.73
CA ILE A 159 -24.44 -9.74 3.71
C ILE A 159 -25.90 -9.57 4.12
N GLU A 160 -26.35 -8.32 4.15
CA GLU A 160 -27.73 -7.97 4.47
C GLU A 160 -28.35 -7.27 3.26
N ILE A 161 -29.47 -7.79 2.80
CA ILE A 161 -30.13 -7.35 1.57
C ILE A 161 -31.55 -6.91 1.91
N HIS A 162 -31.83 -5.63 1.71
CA HIS A 162 -33.16 -5.06 1.93
C HIS A 162 -33.88 -4.84 0.60
N ALA A 163 -35.15 -5.22 0.56
CA ALA A 163 -36.03 -4.95 -0.55
C ALA A 163 -36.49 -3.47 -0.55
N ALA A 164 -35.71 -2.60 -1.20
CA ALA A 164 -35.96 -1.15 -1.29
C ALA A 164 -36.91 -0.75 -2.45
N SER A 165 -37.90 -1.60 -2.74
CA SER A 165 -38.84 -1.44 -3.85
C SER A 165 -40.29 -1.46 -3.37
N GLN A 166 -41.16 -0.66 -4.01
CA GLN A 166 -42.60 -0.66 -3.78
C GLN A 166 -43.31 -1.90 -4.37
N LYS A 167 -42.63 -2.64 -5.26
CA LYS A 167 -43.13 -3.87 -5.89
C LYS A 167 -42.30 -5.08 -5.42
N PRO A 168 -42.92 -6.29 -5.34
CA PRO A 168 -42.19 -7.52 -5.04
C PRO A 168 -41.03 -7.74 -6.01
N LEU A 169 -39.89 -8.15 -5.46
CA LEU A 169 -38.69 -8.46 -6.22
C LEU A 169 -38.70 -9.95 -6.59
N LEU A 170 -38.44 -10.22 -7.86
CA LEU A 170 -38.28 -11.59 -8.36
C LEU A 170 -36.99 -12.22 -7.83
N PRO A 171 -36.91 -13.57 -7.81
CA PRO A 171 -35.68 -14.26 -7.46
C PRO A 171 -34.48 -13.75 -8.28
N ALA A 172 -33.35 -13.59 -7.63
CA ALA A 172 -32.13 -13.07 -8.23
C ALA A 172 -30.90 -13.70 -7.58
N THR A 173 -29.77 -13.69 -8.28
CA THR A 173 -28.49 -14.15 -7.72
C THR A 173 -27.64 -12.95 -7.36
N ILE A 174 -27.16 -12.93 -6.12
CA ILE A 174 -26.18 -11.97 -5.63
C ILE A 174 -24.82 -12.64 -5.59
N GLU A 175 -23.83 -11.99 -6.19
CA GLU A 175 -22.45 -12.46 -6.27
C GLU A 175 -21.58 -11.52 -5.43
N VAL A 176 -20.77 -12.10 -4.53
CA VAL A 176 -19.77 -11.41 -3.72
C VAL A 176 -18.41 -12.04 -4.04
N PRO A 177 -17.52 -11.35 -4.78
CA PRO A 177 -16.16 -11.84 -4.99
C PRO A 177 -15.38 -11.79 -3.67
N VAL A 178 -14.63 -12.84 -3.38
CA VAL A 178 -13.78 -13.00 -2.20
C VAL A 178 -12.39 -13.41 -2.68
N GLY A 179 -11.55 -12.42 -3.00
CA GLY A 179 -10.28 -12.67 -3.67
C GLY A 179 -10.47 -13.33 -5.04
N ARG A 180 -10.10 -14.61 -5.15
CA ARG A 180 -10.27 -15.41 -6.38
C ARG A 180 -11.56 -16.24 -6.40
N ALA A 181 -12.20 -16.42 -5.26
CA ALA A 181 -13.45 -17.16 -5.14
C ALA A 181 -14.65 -16.23 -5.36
N LEU A 182 -15.78 -16.80 -5.74
CA LEU A 182 -17.04 -16.08 -5.90
C LEU A 182 -18.10 -16.74 -5.02
N ALA A 183 -18.59 -16.02 -4.01
CA ALA A 183 -19.71 -16.47 -3.20
C ALA A 183 -21.01 -16.06 -3.91
N SER A 184 -21.90 -17.02 -4.16
CA SER A 184 -23.19 -16.79 -4.81
C SER A 184 -24.35 -17.09 -3.85
N PHE A 185 -25.24 -16.12 -3.70
CA PHE A 185 -26.42 -16.20 -2.84
C PHE A 185 -27.67 -16.11 -3.71
N HIS A 186 -28.57 -17.07 -3.56
CA HIS A 186 -29.83 -17.11 -4.29
C HIS A 186 -30.90 -16.42 -3.45
N LEU A 187 -31.35 -15.26 -3.91
CA LEU A 187 -32.44 -14.57 -3.27
C LEU A 187 -33.77 -15.21 -3.66
N PRO A 188 -34.63 -15.53 -2.67
CA PRO A 188 -36.01 -15.87 -2.95
C PRO A 188 -36.77 -14.64 -3.45
N ARG A 189 -38.05 -14.83 -3.77
CA ARG A 189 -38.94 -13.70 -4.05
C ARG A 189 -39.11 -12.87 -2.77
N MET A 190 -38.75 -11.59 -2.81
CA MET A 190 -38.82 -10.69 -1.65
C MET A 190 -40.01 -9.72 -1.78
N ARG A 191 -40.75 -9.51 -0.70
CA ARG A 191 -41.81 -8.50 -0.59
C ARG A 191 -41.20 -7.14 -0.23
N PRO A 192 -41.90 -6.02 -0.49
CA PRO A 192 -41.47 -4.71 -0.03
C PRO A 192 -41.19 -4.70 1.48
N GLY A 193 -39.98 -4.27 1.88
CA GLY A 193 -39.56 -4.25 3.28
C GLY A 193 -38.92 -5.54 3.82
N ASP A 194 -38.92 -6.65 3.06
CA ASP A 194 -38.23 -7.86 3.48
C ASP A 194 -36.72 -7.66 3.60
N VAL A 195 -36.10 -8.39 4.53
CA VAL A 195 -34.66 -8.45 4.75
C VAL A 195 -34.20 -9.90 4.59
N HIS A 196 -33.15 -10.10 3.81
CA HIS A 196 -32.48 -11.38 3.63
C HIS A 196 -31.03 -11.25 4.12
N GLU A 197 -30.64 -12.11 5.05
CA GLU A 197 -29.31 -12.13 5.65
C GLU A 197 -28.64 -13.47 5.37
N ASP A 198 -27.40 -13.43 4.91
CA ASP A 198 -26.56 -14.61 4.75
C ASP A 198 -25.15 -14.36 5.32
N VAL A 199 -24.53 -15.41 5.83
CA VAL A 199 -23.16 -15.39 6.34
C VAL A 199 -22.30 -16.33 5.49
N PHE A 200 -21.09 -15.88 5.15
CA PHE A 200 -20.15 -16.67 4.38
C PHE A 200 -18.76 -16.68 4.99
N ALA A 201 -18.06 -17.80 4.83
CA ALA A 201 -16.69 -17.96 5.29
C ALA A 201 -15.69 -17.46 4.23
N ILE A 202 -14.69 -16.72 4.69
CA ILE A 202 -13.60 -16.20 3.85
C ILE A 202 -12.37 -17.09 4.07
N PRO A 203 -11.76 -17.65 3.01
CA PRO A 203 -10.58 -18.51 3.16
C PRO A 203 -9.36 -17.70 3.60
N THR A 204 -8.78 -18.08 4.74
CA THR A 204 -7.60 -17.45 5.38
C THR A 204 -6.38 -18.38 5.40
N SER A 205 -6.25 -19.26 4.41
CA SER A 205 -5.22 -20.32 4.37
C SER A 205 -3.79 -19.81 4.24
N ARG A 206 -3.60 -18.62 3.63
CA ARG A 206 -2.30 -17.95 3.48
C ARG A 206 -2.46 -16.46 3.73
N ARG A 207 -1.37 -15.79 4.11
CA ARG A 207 -1.37 -14.34 4.29
C ARG A 207 -1.64 -13.67 2.94
N THR A 208 -2.45 -12.63 2.94
CA THR A 208 -2.79 -11.85 1.74
C THR A 208 -3.64 -10.65 2.13
N ILE A 209 -3.77 -9.68 1.24
CA ILE A 209 -4.77 -8.62 1.31
C ILE A 209 -5.91 -9.03 0.37
N LEU A 210 -7.05 -9.44 0.94
CA LEU A 210 -8.22 -9.87 0.19
C LEU A 210 -9.18 -8.71 0.00
N GLN A 211 -9.58 -8.49 -1.26
CA GLN A 211 -10.72 -7.63 -1.57
C GLN A 211 -11.99 -8.46 -1.48
N VAL A 212 -12.89 -8.06 -0.57
CA VAL A 212 -14.21 -8.69 -0.38
C VAL A 212 -15.26 -7.75 -0.94
N GLY A 213 -16.05 -8.24 -1.89
CA GLY A 213 -16.88 -7.39 -2.72
C GLY A 213 -16.10 -6.73 -3.86
N PRO A 214 -16.71 -5.80 -4.62
CA PRO A 214 -18.03 -5.23 -4.38
C PRO A 214 -19.16 -6.22 -4.62
N VAL A 215 -20.27 -6.08 -3.88
CA VAL A 215 -21.45 -6.91 -4.08
C VAL A 215 -22.11 -6.55 -5.41
N ARG A 216 -22.43 -7.57 -6.20
CA ARG A 216 -23.07 -7.43 -7.51
C ARG A 216 -24.34 -8.27 -7.57
N SER A 217 -25.41 -7.68 -8.08
CA SER A 217 -26.56 -8.48 -8.51
C SER A 217 -26.38 -8.90 -9.96
N VAL A 218 -26.57 -10.18 -10.25
CA VAL A 218 -26.47 -10.72 -11.60
C VAL A 218 -27.84 -11.17 -12.07
N ARG A 219 -28.22 -10.71 -13.27
CA ARG A 219 -29.44 -11.11 -13.95
C ARG A 219 -29.10 -11.52 -15.38
N GLY A 220 -29.27 -12.81 -15.69
CA GLY A 220 -29.12 -13.34 -17.04
C GLY A 220 -30.48 -13.74 -17.61
N ASP A 221 -30.60 -13.80 -18.93
CA ASP A 221 -31.70 -14.50 -19.58
C ASP A 221 -31.45 -16.03 -19.60
N PRO A 222 -32.51 -16.86 -19.72
CA PRO A 222 -32.37 -18.32 -19.70
C PRO A 222 -31.49 -18.91 -20.82
N VAL A 223 -31.29 -18.16 -21.92
CA VAL A 223 -30.56 -18.59 -23.12
C VAL A 223 -29.12 -18.04 -23.10
N GLY A 224 -28.78 -17.17 -22.15
CA GLY A 224 -27.44 -16.63 -21.95
C GLY A 224 -27.00 -15.59 -22.98
N LEU A 225 -27.93 -14.97 -23.71
CA LEU A 225 -27.65 -13.93 -24.71
C LEU A 225 -27.21 -12.62 -24.06
N LEU A 226 -27.75 -12.32 -22.88
CA LEU A 226 -27.59 -11.09 -22.16
C LEU A 226 -27.38 -11.37 -20.66
N ARG A 227 -26.37 -10.75 -20.05
CA ARG A 227 -26.05 -10.81 -18.63
C ARG A 227 -25.83 -9.40 -18.10
N ARG A 228 -26.78 -8.90 -17.31
CA ARG A 228 -26.67 -7.59 -16.65
C ARG A 228 -26.10 -7.75 -15.25
N GLN A 229 -25.05 -7.00 -14.95
CA GLN A 229 -24.47 -6.90 -13.60
C GLN A 229 -24.69 -5.47 -13.06
N VAL A 230 -25.07 -5.35 -11.80
CA VAL A 230 -25.19 -4.04 -11.12
C VAL A 230 -24.40 -4.09 -9.83
N LYS A 231 -23.48 -3.12 -9.67
CA LYS A 231 -22.67 -2.92 -8.45
C LYS A 231 -23.49 -2.18 -7.40
N TRP A 232 -23.52 -2.69 -6.16
CA TRP A 232 -24.29 -2.10 -5.05
C TRP A 232 -23.42 -1.52 -3.94
N THR A 233 -22.28 -2.17 -3.63
CA THR A 233 -21.37 -1.73 -2.56
C THR A 233 -19.97 -1.46 -3.12
N ASP A 234 -19.10 -0.84 -2.33
CA ASP A 234 -17.67 -0.80 -2.58
C ASP A 234 -16.97 -2.04 -1.98
N PRO A 235 -15.81 -2.45 -2.53
CA PRO A 235 -15.02 -3.52 -1.95
C PRO A 235 -14.46 -3.11 -0.58
N VAL A 236 -14.36 -4.08 0.32
CA VAL A 236 -13.74 -3.94 1.65
C VAL A 236 -12.45 -4.75 1.68
N GLU A 237 -11.39 -4.16 2.22
CA GLU A 237 -10.10 -4.84 2.39
C GLU A 237 -10.07 -5.65 3.68
N LEU A 238 -9.83 -6.95 3.55
CA LEU A 238 -9.51 -7.85 4.65
C LEU A 238 -8.02 -8.17 4.62
N TYR A 239 -7.32 -7.84 5.70
CA TYR A 239 -5.90 -8.16 5.85
C TYR A 239 -5.75 -9.48 6.60
N VAL A 240 -5.13 -10.47 5.95
CA VAL A 240 -4.79 -11.76 6.57
C VAL A 240 -3.32 -11.69 6.99
N HIS A 241 -3.08 -11.43 8.28
CA HIS A 241 -1.78 -11.24 8.89
C HIS A 241 -0.99 -12.55 9.00
N PRO A 242 0.35 -12.53 8.85
CA PRO A 242 1.17 -13.71 9.12
C PRO A 242 1.05 -14.13 10.59
N LYS A 243 1.27 -15.42 10.86
CA LYS A 243 1.32 -15.94 12.24
C LYS A 243 2.58 -15.39 12.92
N THR A 244 2.41 -14.68 14.03
CA THR A 244 3.54 -14.16 14.81
C THR A 244 3.59 -14.82 16.18
N VAL A 245 4.77 -14.84 16.76
CA VAL A 245 5.01 -15.32 18.13
C VAL A 245 5.50 -14.16 18.98
N GLN A 246 5.12 -14.15 20.25
CA GLN A 246 5.68 -13.19 21.20
C GLN A 246 7.09 -13.64 21.58
N LEU A 247 8.01 -12.68 21.66
CA LEU A 247 9.36 -12.92 22.15
C LEU A 247 9.36 -12.57 23.65
N ASP A 248 9.93 -13.45 24.48
CA ASP A 248 10.00 -13.22 25.93
C ASP A 248 10.79 -11.95 26.24
N GLU A 249 10.36 -11.20 27.25
CA GLU A 249 11.01 -9.97 27.76
C GLU A 249 12.45 -10.17 28.26
N THR A 250 12.99 -11.40 28.20
CA THR A 250 14.36 -11.79 28.55
C THR A 250 15.30 -11.88 27.33
N ALA A 251 14.82 -11.52 26.13
CA ALA A 251 15.66 -11.18 24.97
C ALA A 251 16.10 -9.68 24.85
N PRO A 252 16.11 -8.81 25.90
CA PRO A 252 16.43 -7.40 25.77
C PRO A 252 17.94 -7.16 25.70
N GLY A 253 18.79 -8.18 25.93
CA GLY A 253 20.25 -8.02 25.78
C GLY A 253 20.68 -7.63 24.36
N LEU A 254 19.85 -7.85 23.34
CA LEU A 254 20.16 -7.41 21.97
C LEU A 254 19.53 -6.06 21.61
N ILE A 255 18.41 -5.68 22.24
CA ILE A 255 17.60 -4.51 21.87
C ILE A 255 17.71 -3.36 22.90
N ARG A 256 18.01 -3.64 24.18
CA ARG A 256 18.31 -2.63 25.21
C ARG A 256 19.79 -2.34 25.38
N ASP A 257 20.67 -3.29 25.09
CA ASP A 257 22.12 -3.04 25.09
C ASP A 257 22.53 -2.08 23.95
N LEU A 258 21.59 -1.85 23.02
CA LEU A 258 21.59 -0.79 22.02
C LEU A 258 21.48 0.64 22.57
N GLU A 259 20.99 0.83 23.80
CA GLU A 259 21.08 2.12 24.51
C GLU A 259 22.46 2.30 25.18
N GLY A 260 23.19 1.19 25.39
CA GLY A 260 24.51 1.15 26.02
C GLY A 260 25.69 1.17 25.05
N ILE A 261 25.51 0.75 23.80
CA ILE A 261 26.52 0.92 22.74
C ILE A 261 26.38 2.34 22.17
N THR A 262 26.78 3.32 22.97
CA THR A 262 27.22 4.58 22.39
C THR A 262 28.54 4.30 21.68
N THR A 263 28.52 4.23 20.36
CA THR A 263 29.77 4.40 19.61
C THR A 263 30.33 5.74 20.05
N ARG A 264 31.53 5.74 20.62
CA ARG A 264 32.28 6.93 21.07
C ARG A 264 32.77 7.77 19.88
N ASP A 265 31.92 7.98 18.88
CA ASP A 265 32.14 8.95 17.81
C ASP A 265 31.81 10.33 18.38
N LEU A 266 32.85 10.91 18.97
CA LEU A 266 32.84 12.27 19.49
C LEU A 266 32.66 13.21 18.30
N THR A 267 31.51 13.87 18.23
CA THR A 267 31.20 14.84 17.18
C THR A 267 31.01 16.22 17.82
N ASN A 268 31.43 17.27 17.13
CA ASN A 268 31.23 18.65 17.58
C ASN A 268 29.74 19.11 17.45
N SER A 269 28.82 18.21 17.10
CA SER A 269 27.36 18.34 17.02
C SER A 269 26.79 16.92 17.19
N ASP A 270 25.97 16.57 18.18
CA ASP A 270 24.63 17.07 18.40
C ASP A 270 24.08 16.53 19.76
N ILE A 271 23.34 17.40 20.45
CA ILE A 271 22.28 17.19 21.46
C ILE A 271 22.59 16.62 22.88
N ALA A 272 23.61 15.79 23.12
CA ALA A 272 23.92 15.34 24.51
C ALA A 272 25.27 15.88 25.00
N PHE A 273 25.26 16.79 25.99
CA PHE A 273 26.48 17.29 26.62
C PHE A 273 27.20 16.16 27.37
N HIS A 274 28.43 15.86 26.97
CA HIS A 274 29.22 14.76 27.53
C HIS A 274 30.32 15.30 28.46
N ALA A 275 31.18 16.20 27.97
CA ALA A 275 32.31 16.74 28.72
C ALA A 275 32.74 18.14 28.22
N LEU A 276 33.62 18.81 28.96
CA LEU A 276 34.38 19.97 28.48
C LEU A 276 35.79 19.53 28.12
N ARG A 277 36.30 19.99 26.98
CA ARG A 277 37.69 19.82 26.58
C ARG A 277 38.31 21.14 26.15
N ASP A 278 39.63 21.17 26.06
CA ASP A 278 40.35 22.32 25.53
C ASP A 278 40.02 22.52 24.04
N TYR A 279 39.91 23.79 23.66
CA TYR A 279 39.68 24.22 22.29
C TYR A 279 40.88 23.89 21.42
N VAL A 280 40.62 23.25 20.27
CA VAL A 280 41.63 23.01 19.22
C VAL A 280 41.27 23.84 17.99
N ALA A 281 42.28 24.36 17.30
CA ALA A 281 42.08 25.11 16.07
C ALA A 281 41.34 24.25 15.02
N GLY A 282 40.11 24.67 14.68
CA GLY A 282 39.19 23.91 13.83
C GLY A 282 37.83 23.65 14.49
N ASP A 283 37.74 23.78 15.81
CA ASP A 283 36.47 23.67 16.55
C ASP A 283 35.53 24.86 16.28
N ASP A 284 34.22 24.58 16.18
CA ASP A 284 33.23 25.65 15.98
C ASP A 284 33.09 26.48 17.26
N ARG A 285 33.36 27.79 17.12
CA ARG A 285 33.34 28.79 18.19
C ARG A 285 31.97 28.88 18.89
N ARG A 286 30.88 28.46 18.24
CA ARG A 286 29.53 28.43 18.82
C ARG A 286 29.40 27.49 20.02
N TYR A 287 30.29 26.50 20.12
CA TYR A 287 30.27 25.52 21.22
C TYR A 287 31.23 25.86 22.37
N ILE A 288 31.85 27.04 22.35
CA ILE A 288 32.71 27.51 23.44
C ILE A 288 31.87 27.71 24.72
N HIS A 289 32.29 27.09 25.81
CA HIS A 289 31.66 27.23 27.12
C HIS A 289 32.22 28.43 27.87
N TRP A 290 31.75 29.63 27.54
CA TRP A 290 32.29 30.90 28.06
C TRP A 290 32.43 30.97 29.58
N LYS A 291 31.49 30.39 30.34
CA LYS A 291 31.55 30.39 31.82
C LYS A 291 32.71 29.57 32.37
N SER A 292 33.07 28.46 31.72
CA SER A 292 34.22 27.65 32.15
C SER A 292 35.51 28.25 31.64
N SER A 293 35.53 28.73 30.40
CA SER A 293 36.69 29.42 29.83
C SER A 293 37.10 30.65 30.65
N ALA A 294 36.12 31.41 31.16
CA ALA A 294 36.37 32.55 32.03
C ALA A 294 36.95 32.17 33.40
N ARG A 295 36.72 30.94 33.87
CA ARG A 295 37.25 30.45 35.16
C ARG A 295 38.64 29.83 35.03
N THR A 296 38.90 29.11 33.94
CA THR A 296 40.17 28.40 33.72
C THR A 296 41.19 29.23 32.94
N GLY A 297 40.78 30.33 32.30
CA GLY A 297 41.64 31.18 31.47
C GLY A 297 42.02 30.57 30.12
N GLN A 298 41.49 29.38 29.80
CA GLN A 298 41.71 28.65 28.54
C GLN A 298 40.36 28.45 27.83
N LEU A 299 40.33 28.52 26.50
CA LEU A 299 39.10 28.29 25.75
C LEU A 299 38.67 26.82 25.89
N MET A 300 37.51 26.59 26.49
CA MET A 300 36.92 25.26 26.61
C MET A 300 35.73 25.10 25.66
N VAL A 301 35.61 23.95 25.02
CA VAL A 301 34.54 23.60 24.09
C VAL A 301 33.67 22.50 24.69
N ARG A 302 32.35 22.64 24.53
CA ARG A 302 31.39 21.57 24.84
C ARG A 302 31.61 20.41 23.88
N GLN A 303 31.93 19.24 24.41
CA GLN A 303 31.99 18.00 23.65
C GLN A 303 30.63 17.32 23.73
N PHE A 304 30.07 17.01 22.56
CA PHE A 304 28.79 16.31 22.46
C PHE A 304 29.05 14.84 22.12
N GLU A 305 28.29 13.96 22.75
CA GLU A 305 28.21 12.56 22.36
C GLU A 305 27.08 12.44 21.34
N GLN A 306 27.37 11.88 20.16
CA GLN A 306 26.31 11.60 19.20
C GLN A 306 25.47 10.45 19.76
N THR A 307 24.30 10.74 20.33
CA THR A 307 23.30 9.70 20.62
C THR A 307 22.77 9.19 19.28
N ARG A 308 23.49 8.24 18.66
CA ARG A 308 22.89 7.43 17.61
C ARG A 308 21.85 6.58 18.32
N ARG A 309 20.57 6.92 18.12
CA ARG A 309 19.50 5.98 18.41
C ARG A 309 19.82 4.71 17.64
N SER A 310 19.82 3.60 18.34
CA SER A 310 20.14 2.34 17.71
C SER A 310 19.04 1.96 16.74
N VAL A 311 19.40 1.98 15.46
CA VAL A 311 18.49 1.61 14.39
C VAL A 311 18.60 0.12 14.15
N LEU A 312 17.46 -0.57 14.24
CA LEU A 312 17.32 -1.97 13.85
C LEU A 312 16.83 -2.03 12.40
N ALA A 313 17.63 -2.63 11.51
CA ALA A 313 17.25 -2.88 10.13
C ALA A 313 16.85 -4.36 9.94
N LEU A 314 15.60 -4.60 9.57
CA LEU A 314 15.09 -5.92 9.19
C LEU A 314 14.99 -6.01 7.67
N GLY A 315 15.65 -7.00 7.07
CA GLY A 315 15.67 -7.26 5.64
C GLY A 315 15.01 -8.59 5.29
N LEU A 316 14.04 -8.61 4.39
CA LEU A 316 13.45 -9.84 3.84
C LEU A 316 13.84 -10.02 2.37
N SER A 317 14.46 -11.14 2.02
CA SER A 317 14.57 -11.47 0.60
C SER A 317 13.20 -11.88 0.04
N THR A 318 12.82 -11.30 -1.09
CA THR A 318 11.61 -11.65 -1.84
C THR A 318 11.89 -12.37 -3.15
N ALA A 319 13.14 -12.76 -3.43
CA ALA A 319 13.47 -13.56 -4.61
C ALA A 319 13.04 -15.02 -4.43
N VAL A 320 12.42 -15.60 -5.46
CA VAL A 320 12.00 -17.01 -5.44
C VAL A 320 13.21 -17.95 -5.27
N ASP A 321 14.33 -17.63 -5.94
CA ASP A 321 15.57 -18.43 -5.91
C ASP A 321 16.22 -18.50 -4.52
N ASP A 322 15.89 -17.58 -3.62
CA ASP A 322 16.43 -17.54 -2.24
C ASP A 322 15.67 -18.47 -1.28
N TYR A 323 14.69 -19.24 -1.78
CA TYR A 323 13.90 -20.19 -1.00
C TYR A 323 13.74 -21.52 -1.74
N ALA A 324 13.80 -22.64 -1.01
CA ALA A 324 13.60 -23.96 -1.58
C ALA A 324 12.12 -24.39 -1.59
N ASP A 325 11.33 -23.90 -0.64
CA ASP A 325 9.90 -24.19 -0.50
C ASP A 325 9.12 -22.89 -0.19
N PRO A 326 7.93 -22.66 -0.79
CA PRO A 326 7.11 -21.49 -0.49
C PRO A 326 6.79 -21.30 1.00
N LEU A 327 6.71 -22.38 1.80
CA LEU A 327 6.51 -22.31 3.24
C LEU A 327 7.69 -21.68 3.99
N GLU A 328 8.90 -21.76 3.44
CA GLU A 328 10.07 -21.09 4.01
C GLU A 328 9.91 -19.57 3.95
N PHE A 329 9.35 -19.05 2.85
CA PHE A 329 9.05 -17.63 2.68
C PHE A 329 7.94 -17.16 3.63
N GLU A 330 6.87 -17.94 3.77
CA GLU A 330 5.81 -17.66 4.75
C GLU A 330 6.37 -17.59 6.18
N THR A 331 7.28 -18.50 6.51
CA THR A 331 7.90 -18.57 7.84
C THR A 331 8.91 -17.44 8.05
N ALA A 332 9.68 -17.05 7.03
CA ALA A 332 10.58 -15.91 7.08
C ALA A 332 9.82 -14.60 7.36
N ILE A 333 8.66 -14.42 6.73
CA ILE A 333 7.77 -13.27 6.99
C ILE A 333 7.17 -13.32 8.39
N SER A 334 6.81 -14.51 8.87
CA SER A 334 6.33 -14.72 10.23
C SER A 334 7.42 -14.39 11.28
N ILE A 335 8.68 -14.76 11.02
CA ILE A 335 9.84 -14.43 11.86
C ILE A 335 10.07 -12.92 11.87
N LEU A 336 10.18 -12.29 10.70
CA LEU A 336 10.37 -10.85 10.58
C LEU A 336 9.23 -10.06 11.23
N GLY A 337 7.99 -10.52 11.06
CA GLY A 337 6.82 -9.92 11.73
C GLY A 337 6.92 -10.03 13.25
N SER A 338 7.35 -11.16 13.78
CA SER A 338 7.52 -11.37 15.23
C SER A 338 8.62 -10.48 15.81
N VAL A 339 9.78 -10.40 15.15
CA VAL A 339 10.90 -9.51 15.56
C VAL A 339 10.50 -8.04 15.43
N GLY A 340 9.86 -7.65 14.32
CA GLY A 340 9.44 -6.28 14.11
C GLY A 340 8.34 -5.83 15.08
N LEU A 341 7.41 -6.72 15.45
CA LEU A 341 6.44 -6.43 16.51
C LEU A 341 7.10 -6.20 17.86
N GLN A 342 8.11 -7.01 18.20
CA GLN A 342 8.87 -6.81 19.43
C GLN A 342 9.62 -5.47 19.41
N ALA A 343 10.30 -5.15 18.31
CA ALA A 343 11.01 -3.88 18.16
C ALA A 343 10.07 -2.66 18.26
N VAL A 344 8.84 -2.75 17.74
CA VAL A 344 7.84 -1.69 17.90
C VAL A 344 7.35 -1.59 19.34
N ARG A 345 7.20 -2.72 20.06
CA ARG A 345 6.84 -2.72 21.49
C ARG A 345 7.94 -2.13 22.35
N ASP A 346 9.19 -2.37 21.99
CA ASP A 346 10.39 -1.86 22.65
C ASP A 346 10.75 -0.43 22.19
N GLU A 347 9.88 0.24 21.42
CA GLU A 347 10.07 1.61 20.89
C GLU A 347 11.41 1.83 20.16
N THR A 348 11.97 0.77 19.58
CA THR A 348 13.23 0.83 18.84
C THR A 348 13.01 1.46 17.47
N ASP A 349 13.97 2.28 17.01
CA ASP A 349 13.96 2.83 15.65
C ASP A 349 14.09 1.69 14.62
N LEU A 350 12.96 1.30 14.06
CA LEU A 350 12.83 0.12 13.21
C LEU A 350 12.72 0.52 11.73
N VAL A 351 13.59 -0.09 10.92
CA VAL A 351 13.52 -0.03 9.46
C VAL A 351 13.24 -1.43 8.95
N VAL A 352 12.18 -1.60 8.17
CA VAL A 352 11.85 -2.89 7.53
C VAL A 352 11.94 -2.74 6.02
N ARG A 353 12.73 -3.58 5.37
CA ARG A 353 12.91 -3.56 3.93
C ARG A 353 12.80 -4.95 3.31
N THR A 354 12.14 -4.97 2.15
CA THR A 354 12.09 -6.13 1.26
C THR A 354 12.94 -5.85 0.02
N SER A 355 13.23 -6.87 -0.80
CA SER A 355 13.91 -6.61 -2.08
C SER A 355 13.12 -5.65 -3.00
N ARG A 356 11.80 -5.55 -2.82
CA ARG A 356 10.92 -4.63 -3.57
C ARG A 356 10.92 -3.18 -3.06
N GLY A 357 11.31 -2.94 -1.80
CA GLY A 357 11.27 -1.63 -1.17
C GLY A 357 11.02 -1.67 0.35
N THR A 358 11.04 -0.48 0.97
CA THR A 358 10.78 -0.30 2.40
C THR A 358 9.30 -0.49 2.74
N LEU A 359 9.03 -1.18 3.85
CA LEU A 359 7.69 -1.38 4.39
C LEU A 359 7.42 -0.38 5.53
N PRO A 360 6.18 0.13 5.67
CA PRO A 360 5.83 0.99 6.79
C PRO A 360 5.81 0.17 8.09
N ALA A 361 6.65 0.56 9.05
CA ALA A 361 6.81 -0.15 10.32
C ALA A 361 6.56 0.75 11.56
N THR A 362 5.87 1.88 11.41
CA THR A 362 5.65 2.85 12.49
C THR A 362 4.79 2.33 13.64
N THR A 363 3.95 1.33 13.38
CA THR A 363 3.15 0.65 14.39
C THR A 363 3.07 -0.83 14.03
N GLY A 364 2.88 -1.70 15.02
CA GLY A 364 2.77 -3.14 14.78
C GLY A 364 1.64 -3.47 13.80
N LYS A 365 0.52 -2.75 13.88
CA LYS A 365 -0.59 -2.88 12.93
C LYS A 365 -0.17 -2.56 11.50
N ARG A 366 0.51 -1.45 11.26
CA ARG A 366 0.95 -1.07 9.90
C ARG A 366 2.01 -2.02 9.35
N LEU A 367 2.90 -2.52 10.21
CA LEU A 367 3.86 -3.54 9.85
C LEU A 367 3.15 -4.81 9.37
N LEU A 368 2.20 -5.35 10.15
CA LEU A 368 1.48 -6.56 9.78
C LEU A 368 0.58 -6.37 8.55
N ASP A 369 -0.10 -5.22 8.44
CA ASP A 369 -0.89 -4.86 7.25
C ASP A 369 0.01 -4.85 6.00
N ALA A 370 1.23 -4.29 6.09
CA ALA A 370 2.20 -4.29 4.99
C ALA A 370 2.75 -5.69 4.66
N LEU A 371 3.10 -6.50 5.68
CA LEU A 371 3.59 -7.87 5.50
C LEU A 371 2.55 -8.80 4.86
N SER A 372 1.27 -8.53 5.07
CA SER A 372 0.18 -9.26 4.43
C SER A 372 0.17 -9.08 2.91
N GLY A 373 0.64 -7.92 2.41
CA GLY A 373 0.74 -7.61 0.99
C GLY A 373 2.06 -8.02 0.32
N VAL A 374 3.03 -8.55 1.09
CA VAL A 374 4.32 -8.97 0.54
C VAL A 374 4.15 -10.24 -0.29
N ASP A 375 4.50 -10.15 -1.57
CA ASP A 375 4.54 -11.27 -2.52
C ASP A 375 5.94 -11.34 -3.15
N TRP A 376 6.20 -12.41 -3.89
CA TRP A 376 7.46 -12.63 -4.59
C TRP A 376 7.84 -11.44 -5.49
N SER A 377 9.13 -11.13 -5.57
CA SER A 377 9.63 -10.18 -6.56
C SER A 377 9.73 -10.88 -7.92
N PRO A 378 9.14 -10.30 -8.98
CA PRO A 378 9.32 -10.80 -10.34
C PRO A 378 10.71 -10.45 -10.91
N ARG A 379 11.48 -9.60 -10.21
CA ARG A 379 12.87 -9.31 -10.55
C ARG A 379 13.79 -10.26 -9.78
N HIS A 380 14.95 -10.58 -10.36
CA HIS A 380 16.02 -11.32 -9.69
C HIS A 380 16.71 -10.44 -8.62
N ASP A 381 15.96 -9.85 -7.71
CA ASP A 381 16.49 -9.05 -6.61
C ASP A 381 16.99 -10.01 -5.52
N ARG A 382 18.25 -10.43 -5.62
CA ARG A 382 18.80 -11.51 -4.80
C ARG A 382 19.15 -11.03 -3.41
N PHE A 383 19.37 -11.96 -2.50
CA PHE A 383 19.80 -11.72 -1.12
C PHE A 383 20.94 -10.69 -0.96
N LEU A 384 21.93 -10.70 -1.87
CA LEU A 384 23.04 -9.74 -1.84
C LEU A 384 22.63 -8.31 -2.20
N ASP A 385 21.66 -8.14 -3.10
CA ASP A 385 21.16 -6.81 -3.49
C ASP A 385 20.38 -6.15 -2.36
N LEU A 386 19.62 -6.95 -1.60
CA LEU A 386 18.98 -6.52 -0.37
C LEU A 386 20.03 -6.03 0.65
N ALA A 387 21.08 -6.82 0.90
CA ALA A 387 22.15 -6.45 1.82
C ALA A 387 22.87 -5.16 1.38
N ALA A 388 23.24 -5.05 0.10
CA ALA A 388 23.85 -3.84 -0.47
C ALA A 388 22.94 -2.62 -0.34
N THR A 389 21.63 -2.80 -0.53
CA THR A 389 20.68 -1.70 -0.45
C THR A 389 20.47 -1.23 0.97
N ILE A 390 20.37 -2.14 1.94
CA ILE A 390 20.32 -1.80 3.37
C ILE A 390 21.60 -1.07 3.79
N ALA A 391 22.78 -1.53 3.34
CA ALA A 391 24.04 -0.86 3.64
C ALA A 391 24.10 0.59 3.11
N ARG A 392 23.57 0.83 1.89
CA ARG A 392 23.55 2.17 1.29
C ARG A 392 22.54 3.11 1.94
N GLU A 393 21.32 2.64 2.19
CA GLU A 393 20.23 3.49 2.68
C GLU A 393 20.25 3.65 4.21
N HIS A 394 20.83 2.68 4.93
CA HIS A 394 20.79 2.60 6.40
C HIS A 394 22.18 2.27 6.97
N ALA A 395 23.21 3.00 6.54
CA ALA A 395 24.58 2.84 7.03
C ALA A 395 24.76 3.06 8.55
N GLY A 396 23.78 3.72 9.20
CA GLY A 396 23.74 3.96 10.64
C GLY A 396 23.08 2.85 11.46
N ALA A 397 22.65 1.74 10.86
CA ALA A 397 22.03 0.63 11.59
C ALA A 397 23.01 -0.05 12.54
N SER A 398 22.62 -0.17 13.82
CA SER A 398 23.40 -0.86 14.86
C SER A 398 23.25 -2.38 14.74
N VAL A 399 22.06 -2.85 14.37
CA VAL A 399 21.74 -4.27 14.19
C VAL A 399 21.05 -4.46 12.86
N ILE A 400 21.50 -5.46 12.10
CA ILE A 400 20.91 -5.83 10.82
C ILE A 400 20.51 -7.29 10.88
N MET A 401 19.21 -7.56 10.76
CA MET A 401 18.67 -8.91 10.68
C MET A 401 18.17 -9.17 9.27
N LEU A 402 18.76 -10.14 8.58
CA LEU A 402 18.35 -10.53 7.23
C LEU A 402 17.62 -11.87 7.27
N HIS A 403 16.54 -12.02 6.49
CA HIS A 403 15.69 -13.21 6.45
C HIS A 403 15.65 -13.77 5.03
N ALA A 404 15.99 -15.05 4.88
CA ALA A 404 15.99 -15.78 3.61
C ALA A 404 15.70 -17.28 3.82
N GLY A 405 15.56 -18.03 2.73
CA GLY A 405 15.29 -19.47 2.74
C GLY A 405 16.55 -20.32 2.59
N ALA A 406 16.34 -21.63 2.40
CA ALA A 406 17.39 -22.65 2.50
C ALA A 406 18.49 -22.58 1.43
N THR A 407 18.24 -21.91 0.31
CA THR A 407 19.20 -21.81 -0.80
C THR A 407 20.29 -20.77 -0.55
N VAL A 408 20.12 -19.89 0.45
CA VAL A 408 21.17 -18.96 0.89
C VAL A 408 22.21 -19.72 1.70
N ASP A 409 23.31 -20.06 1.03
CA ASP A 409 24.41 -20.81 1.62
C ASP A 409 25.30 -19.94 2.54
N PRO A 410 26.11 -20.55 3.41
CA PRO A 410 27.07 -19.83 4.24
C PRO A 410 28.06 -18.95 3.46
N ALA A 411 28.33 -19.25 2.18
CA ALA A 411 29.23 -18.43 1.36
C ALA A 411 28.58 -17.11 0.95
N LEU A 412 27.30 -17.11 0.57
CA LEU A 412 26.51 -15.91 0.31
C LEU A 412 26.35 -15.06 1.57
N VAL A 413 26.17 -15.68 2.74
CA VAL A 413 26.15 -14.95 4.03
C VAL A 413 27.48 -14.21 4.27
N ARG A 414 28.62 -14.86 4.03
CA ARG A 414 29.94 -14.21 4.13
C ARG A 414 30.10 -13.07 3.11
N ARG A 415 29.58 -13.21 1.90
CA ARG A 415 29.58 -12.13 0.89
C ARG A 415 28.68 -10.97 1.32
N ALA A 416 27.49 -11.24 1.84
CA ALA A 416 26.60 -10.20 2.35
C ALA A 416 27.26 -9.38 3.47
N ARG A 417 28.01 -10.04 4.37
CA ARG A 417 28.77 -9.35 5.43
C ARG A 417 29.74 -8.31 4.90
N THR A 418 30.41 -8.56 3.78
CA THR A 418 31.36 -7.59 3.17
C THR A 418 30.70 -6.33 2.61
N LEU A 419 29.38 -6.38 2.37
CA LEU A 419 28.61 -5.25 1.89
C LEU A 419 28.03 -4.41 3.04
N LEU A 420 27.81 -5.03 4.19
CA LEU A 420 27.18 -4.39 5.35
C LEU A 420 28.21 -3.59 6.18
N PRO A 421 27.76 -2.54 6.91
CA PRO A 421 28.64 -1.73 7.74
C PRO A 421 29.46 -2.57 8.74
N ALA A 422 30.74 -2.22 8.92
CA ALA A 422 31.65 -3.00 9.79
C ALA A 422 31.18 -3.01 11.26
N GLN A 423 30.62 -1.89 11.70
CA GLN A 423 30.14 -1.63 13.06
C GLN A 423 28.78 -2.27 13.38
N ALA A 424 28.03 -2.74 12.39
CA ALA A 424 26.71 -3.30 12.61
C ALA A 424 26.80 -4.77 13.04
N ARG A 425 26.06 -5.15 14.08
CA ARG A 425 25.88 -6.58 14.43
C ARG A 425 24.92 -7.21 13.42
N VAL A 426 25.39 -8.22 12.68
CA VAL A 426 24.61 -8.86 11.61
C VAL A 426 24.14 -10.24 12.05
N ILE A 427 22.84 -10.47 11.93
CA ILE A 427 22.20 -11.77 12.15
C ILE A 427 21.49 -12.17 10.86
N VAL A 428 21.73 -13.37 10.38
CA VAL A 428 21.03 -13.91 9.21
C VAL A 428 20.15 -15.07 9.65
N PHE A 429 18.86 -14.95 9.42
CA PHE A 429 17.87 -16.00 9.62
C PHE A 429 17.67 -16.75 8.31
N THR A 430 18.12 -18.01 8.29
CA THR A 430 17.88 -18.94 7.19
C THR A 430 16.76 -19.89 7.59
N VAL A 431 15.65 -19.86 6.86
CA VAL A 431 14.53 -20.75 7.09
C VAL A 431 14.71 -22.01 6.26
N VAL A 432 14.73 -23.15 6.93
CA VAL A 432 14.86 -24.46 6.28
C VAL A 432 13.75 -25.36 6.78
N LYS A 433 12.86 -25.79 5.87
CA LYS A 433 11.70 -26.60 6.24
C LYS A 433 12.10 -27.86 7.02
N GLY A 434 11.57 -28.00 8.24
CA GLY A 434 11.81 -29.16 9.12
C GLY A 434 13.18 -29.18 9.81
N ALA A 435 14.02 -28.15 9.65
CA ALA A 435 15.28 -28.06 10.36
C ALA A 435 15.07 -27.78 11.85
N LYS A 436 15.94 -28.36 12.69
CA LYS A 436 15.99 -28.02 14.12
C LYS A 436 16.61 -26.63 14.31
N PRO A 437 16.14 -25.83 15.28
CA PRO A 437 16.69 -24.53 15.55
C PRO A 437 18.19 -24.61 15.89
N ARG A 438 19.01 -23.83 15.20
CA ARG A 438 20.44 -23.75 15.43
C ARG A 438 20.95 -22.31 15.27
N LEU A 439 21.84 -21.90 16.16
CA LEU A 439 22.59 -20.64 16.05
C LEU A 439 24.08 -20.98 15.89
N GLN A 440 24.71 -20.46 14.84
CA GLN A 440 26.13 -20.71 14.54
C GLN A 440 26.84 -19.39 14.20
N PRO A 441 27.98 -19.07 14.84
CA PRO A 441 28.80 -17.95 14.41
C PRO A 441 29.54 -18.29 13.10
N ILE A 442 29.55 -17.35 12.16
CA ILE A 442 30.27 -17.41 10.88
C ILE A 442 31.07 -16.12 10.74
N GLY A 443 32.28 -16.12 11.29
CA GLY A 443 33.06 -14.88 11.46
C GLY A 443 32.28 -13.91 12.35
N ASP A 444 32.06 -12.69 11.85
CA ASP A 444 31.32 -11.63 12.57
C ASP A 444 29.79 -11.70 12.37
N VAL A 445 29.27 -12.73 11.70
CA VAL A 445 27.84 -12.91 11.46
C VAL A 445 27.30 -14.06 12.30
N SER A 446 26.14 -13.87 12.92
CA SER A 446 25.39 -14.97 13.52
C SER A 446 24.40 -15.56 12.52
N LEU A 447 24.58 -16.83 12.14
CA LEU A 447 23.63 -17.57 11.30
C LEU A 447 22.64 -18.34 12.17
N ALA A 448 21.38 -17.97 12.09
CA ALA A 448 20.25 -18.63 12.75
C ALA A 448 19.45 -19.47 11.75
N THR A 449 19.45 -20.79 11.93
CA THR A 449 18.63 -21.72 11.14
C THR A 449 17.35 -22.08 11.90
N LEU A 450 16.20 -21.93 11.28
CA LEU A 450 14.87 -22.18 11.88
C LEU A 450 13.99 -23.00 10.92
N GLY A 451 13.24 -23.98 11.46
CA GLY A 451 12.22 -24.71 10.69
C GLY A 451 10.79 -24.19 10.90
N SER A 452 10.54 -23.48 12.00
CA SER A 452 9.24 -22.91 12.35
C SER A 452 9.39 -21.57 13.07
N VAL A 453 8.39 -20.70 12.96
CA VAL A 453 8.32 -19.45 13.74
C VAL A 453 8.24 -19.73 15.24
N SER A 454 7.69 -20.87 15.66
CA SER A 454 7.58 -21.25 17.08
C SER A 454 8.92 -21.46 17.77
N ASP A 455 9.98 -21.73 17.00
CA ASP A 455 11.34 -21.91 17.53
C ASP A 455 12.09 -20.57 17.74
N LEU A 456 11.54 -19.47 17.23
CA LEU A 456 12.17 -18.15 17.26
C LEU A 456 12.50 -17.67 18.69
N PRO A 457 11.62 -17.78 19.71
CA PRO A 457 11.95 -17.32 21.07
C PRO A 457 13.17 -18.03 21.66
N ARG A 458 13.39 -19.30 21.29
CA ARG A 458 14.57 -20.07 21.74
C ARG A 458 15.86 -19.57 21.10
N ILE A 459 15.84 -19.25 19.81
CA ILE A 459 17.00 -18.68 19.12
C ILE A 459 17.32 -17.28 19.65
N MET A 460 16.30 -16.43 19.83
CA MET A 460 16.49 -15.05 20.30
C MET A 460 17.13 -14.99 21.70
N ARG A 461 16.81 -15.94 22.60
CA ARG A 461 17.52 -16.08 23.88
C ARG A 461 19.01 -16.41 23.72
N GLY A 462 19.36 -17.25 22.74
CA GLY A 462 20.76 -17.57 22.43
C GLY A 462 21.52 -16.39 21.84
N VAL A 463 20.86 -15.54 21.06
CA VAL A 463 21.46 -14.33 20.45
C VAL A 463 21.75 -13.25 21.51
N GLY A 464 20.90 -13.11 22.54
CA GLY A 464 21.11 -12.13 23.61
C GLY A 464 22.21 -12.49 24.62
N LEU A 465 22.73 -13.73 24.60
CA LEU A 465 23.79 -14.22 25.49
C LEU A 465 25.19 -14.18 24.85
N GLN A 466 25.29 -13.79 23.58
CA GLN A 466 26.54 -13.61 22.82
C GLN A 466 26.83 -12.13 22.63
#